data_AF-A0A0V0H141-F1
#
_entry.id   AF-A0A0V0H141-F1
#
_cell.length_a   1.000
_cell.length_b   1.000
_cell.length_c   1.000
_cell.angle_alpha   90.00
_cell.angle_beta   90.00
_cell.angle_gamma   90.00
#
_symmetry.space_group_name_H-M   'P 1'
#
loop_
_entity.id
_entity.type
_entity.pdbx_description
1 polymer ?
#
loop_
_entity_poly.entity_id
_entity_poly.type
_entity_poly.pdbx_seq_one_letter_code
_entity_poly.pdbx_strand_id
1 'polypeptide(L)' 'EFVNVDQSILFDLILAANYLNIKSLLDLTCQTVADMIKGKTPEEIRKTFNIKNDFTPEEEEEVRRENAWAFE' A
#
# COMPACT_ATOMS: atom_id res chain seq x y z
N GLU A 1 -16.61 -8.59 -0.74
CA GLU A 1 -17.55 -8.06 -1.75
C GLU A 1 -17.77 -6.56 -1.61
N PHE A 2 -18.10 -6.03 -0.42
CA PHE A 2 -18.34 -4.58 -0.22
C PHE A 2 -17.19 -3.65 -0.67
N VAL A 3 -15.95 -3.99 -0.32
CA VAL A 3 -14.74 -3.20 -0.65
C VAL A 3 -14.12 -3.55 -2.01
N ASN A 4 -14.80 -4.38 -2.81
CA ASN A 4 -14.37 -4.70 -4.17
C ASN A 4 -14.82 -3.60 -5.14
N VAL A 5 -14.21 -2.43 -5.00
CA VAL A 5 -14.49 -1.21 -5.77
C VAL A 5 -13.19 -0.70 -6.40
N ASP A 6 -13.30 0.27 -7.30
CA ASP A 6 -12.13 0.92 -7.87
C ASP A 6 -11.25 1.56 -6.78
N GLN A 7 -9.93 1.60 -7.02
CA GLN A 7 -8.96 2.12 -6.04
C GLN A 7 -9.27 3.54 -5.57
N SER A 8 -9.76 4.40 -6.47
CA SER A 8 -10.16 5.78 -6.13
C SER A 8 -11.27 5.79 -5.08
N ILE A 9 -12.31 4.96 -5.27
CA ILE A 9 -13.43 4.83 -4.33
C ILE A 9 -12.93 4.22 -3.01
N LEU A 10 -12.04 3.24 -3.06
CA LEU A 10 -11.47 2.64 -1.86
C LEU A 10 -10.72 3.69 -1.01
N PHE A 11 -9.95 4.58 -1.63
CA PHE A 11 -9.26 5.66 -0.93
C PHE A 11 -10.23 6.70 -0.36
N ASP A 12 -11.26 7.09 -1.12
CA ASP A 12 -12.30 7.98 -0.61
C ASP A 12 -13.03 7.37 0.60
N LEU A 13 -13.26 6.05 0.59
CA LEU A 13 -13.84 5.33 1.72
C LEU A 13 -12.93 5.32 2.95
N ILE A 14 -11.62 5.14 2.78
CA ILE A 14 -10.64 5.24 3.88
C ILE A 14 -10.69 6.64 4.51
N LEU A 15 -10.66 7.68 3.68
CA LEU A 15 -10.71 9.08 4.14
C LEU A 15 -12.02 9.39 4.87
N ALA A 16 -13.16 8.95 4.32
CA ALA A 16 -14.47 9.14 4.93
C ALA A 16 -14.59 8.37 6.25
N ALA A 17 -14.12 7.12 6.31
CA ALA A 17 -14.14 6.30 7.51
C ALA A 17 -13.30 6.91 8.63
N ASN A 18 -12.11 7.43 8.30
CA ASN A 18 -11.25 8.13 9.24
C ASN A 18 -11.90 9.44 9.73
N TYR A 19 -12.43 10.26 8.81
CA TYR A 19 -13.09 11.53 9.14
C TYR A 19 -14.31 11.35 10.04
N LEU A 20 -15.14 10.34 9.76
CA LEU A 20 -16.33 10.01 10.55
C LEU A 20 -16.02 9.15 11.79
N ASN A 21 -14.75 8.79 12.02
CA ASN A 21 -14.29 7.94 13.10
C ASN A 21 -15.00 6.57 13.18
N ILE A 22 -15.22 5.94 12.02
CA ILE A 22 -15.84 4.61 11.90
C ILE A 22 -14.73 3.55 11.85
N LYS A 23 -14.26 3.13 13.02
CA LYS A 23 -13.12 2.21 13.15
C LYS A 23 -13.25 0.93 12.32
N SER A 24 -14.40 0.26 12.35
CA SER A 24 -14.59 -1.02 11.64
C SER A 24 -14.48 -0.88 10.13
N LEU A 25 -14.98 0.24 9.57
CA LEU A 25 -14.86 0.53 8.15
C LEU A 25 -13.42 0.87 7.78
N LEU A 26 -12.75 1.69 8.61
CA LEU A 26 -11.35 2.03 8.42
C LEU A 26 -10.48 0.77 8.41
N ASP A 27 -10.62 -0.09 9.42
CA ASP A 27 -9.89 -1.36 9.53
C ASP A 27 -10.09 -2.24 8.29
N LEU A 28 -11.34 -2.41 7.83
CA LEU A 28 -11.66 -3.22 6.64
C LEU A 28 -11.01 -2.66 5.37
N THR A 29 -11.12 -1.35 5.15
CA THR A 29 -10.55 -0.70 3.96
C THR A 29 -9.03 -0.70 3.98
N CYS A 30 -8.40 -0.47 5.15
CA CYS A 30 -6.96 -0.55 5.32
C CYS A 30 -6.44 -1.97 5.10
N GLN A 31 -7.14 -2.99 5.60
CA GLN A 31 -6.79 -4.39 5.37
C GLN A 31 -6.82 -4.73 3.88
N THR A 32 -7.82 -4.22 3.16
CA THR A 32 -7.93 -4.43 1.70
C THR A 32 -6.71 -3.86 0.96
N VAL A 33 -6.26 -2.65 1.32
CA VAL A 33 -5.05 -2.06 0.75
C VAL A 33 -3.81 -2.86 1.14
N ALA A 34 -3.71 -3.33 2.39
CA ALA A 34 -2.60 -4.17 2.84
C ALA A 34 -2.53 -5.50 2.06
N ASP A 35 -3.67 -6.13 1.78
CA ASP A 35 -3.75 -7.35 0.98
C ASP A 35 -3.32 -7.11 -0.48
N MET A 36 -3.52 -5.90 -1.02
CA MET A 36 -3.03 -5.53 -2.35
C MET A 36 -1.51 -5.36 -2.42
N ILE A 37 -0.85 -5.13 -1.28
CA ILE A 37 0.62 -4.95 -1.17
C ILE A 37 1.29 -6.30 -0.86
N LYS A 38 0.63 -7.14 -0.07
CA LYS A 38 1.18 -8.40 0.42
C LYS A 38 1.67 -9.29 -0.73
N GLY A 39 2.94 -9.70 -0.65
CA GLY A 39 3.57 -10.62 -1.60
C GLY A 39 3.98 -10.01 -2.94
N LYS A 40 3.83 -8.69 -3.13
CA LYS A 40 4.31 -7.98 -4.32
C LYS A 40 5.71 -7.41 -4.12
N THR A 41 6.46 -7.27 -5.21
CA THR A 41 7.76 -6.58 -5.16
C THR A 41 7.57 -5.06 -5.03
N PRO A 42 8.59 -4.31 -4.56
CA PRO A 42 8.54 -2.86 -4.53
C PRO A 42 8.15 -2.22 -5.87
N GLU A 43 8.64 -2.76 -6.99
CA GLU A 43 8.33 -2.29 -8.34
C GLU A 43 6.86 -2.53 -8.71
N GLU A 44 6.30 -3.69 -8.37
CA GLU A 44 4.89 -4.00 -8.60
C GLU A 44 3.97 -3.13 -7.75
N ILE A 45 4.34 -2.87 -6.50
CA ILE A 45 3.64 -1.95 -5.60
C ILE A 45 3.65 -0.55 -6.20
N ARG A 46 4.84 -0.03 -6.54
CA ARG A 46 4.99 1.29 -7.17
C ARG A 46 4.13 1.43 -8.43
N LYS A 47 4.12 0.41 -9.30
CA LYS A 47 3.27 0.40 -10.51
C LYS A 47 1.78 0.36 -10.17
N THR A 48 1.37 -0.47 -9.22
CA THR A 48 -0.05 -0.63 -8.81
C THR A 48 -0.61 0.67 -8.25
N PHE A 49 0.17 1.40 -7.46
CA PHE A 49 -0.24 2.62 -6.78
C PHE A 49 0.21 3.90 -7.51
N ASN A 50 0.78 3.76 -8.71
CA ASN A 50 1.32 4.87 -9.51
C ASN A 50 2.31 5.77 -8.74
N ILE A 51 3.18 5.15 -7.94
CA ILE A 51 4.21 5.82 -7.13
C ILE A 51 5.52 5.84 -7.93
N LYS A 52 6.12 7.03 -8.05
CA LYS A 52 7.44 7.20 -8.65
C LYS A 52 8.52 6.79 -7.65
N ASN A 53 9.51 6.00 -8.09
CA ASN A 53 10.71 5.77 -7.30
C ASN A 53 11.54 7.08 -7.24
N ASP A 54 11.78 7.57 -6.05
CA ASP A 54 12.50 8.81 -5.75
C ASP A 54 13.89 8.57 -5.15
N PHE A 55 14.26 7.32 -4.90
CA PHE A 55 15.62 6.94 -4.50
C PHE A 55 16.61 7.06 -5.66
N THR A 56 17.85 7.44 -5.32
CA THR A 56 18.99 7.18 -6.20
C THR A 56 19.30 5.67 -6.26
N PRO A 57 20.00 5.18 -7.30
CA PRO A 57 20.43 3.78 -7.35
C PRO A 57 21.21 3.35 -6.10
N GLU A 58 22.08 4.22 -5.59
CA GLU A 58 22.89 3.95 -4.40
C GLU A 58 22.04 3.85 -3.12
N GLU A 59 21.04 4.73 -2.96
CA GLU A 59 20.10 4.68 -1.83
C GLU A 59 19.22 3.42 -1.87
N GLU A 60 18.73 3.04 -3.06
CA GLU A 60 17.91 1.83 -3.21
C GLU A 60 18.73 0.56 -2.93
N GLU A 61 20.00 0.51 -3.34
CA GLU A 61 20.90 -0.59 -3.01
C GLU A 61 21.19 -0.69 -1.51
N GLU A 62 21.42 0.43 -0.84
CA GLU A 62 21.62 0.46 0.62
C GLU A 62 20.39 -0.03 1.37
N VAL A 63 19.20 0.47 1.03
CA VAL A 63 17.93 0.02 1.64
C VAL A 63 17.70 -1.47 1.37
N ARG A 64 17.98 -1.95 0.15
CA ARG A 64 17.83 -3.38 -0.19
C ARG A 64 18.79 -4.26 0.60
N ARG A 65 20.03 -3.80 0.82
CA ARG A 65 21.03 -4.50 1.64
C ARG A 65 20.61 -4.56 3.11
N GLU A 66 20.12 -3.45 3.67
CA GLU A 66 19.64 -3.40 5.06
C GLU A 66 18.40 -4.28 5.28
N ASN A 67 17.53 -4.36 4.28
CA ASN A 67 16.29 -5.13 4.34
C ASN A 67 16.40 -6.52 3.68
N ALA A 68 17.61 -7.03 3.45
CA ALA A 68 17.82 -8.33 2.82
C ALA A 68 17.08 -9.47 3.54
N TRP A 69 16.97 -9.39 4.88
CA TRP A 69 16.23 -10.35 5.72
C TRP A 69 14.75 -10.50 5.35
N ALA A 70 14.14 -9.51 4.69
CA ALA A 70 12.74 -9.55 4.27
C ALA A 70 12.56 -10.25 2.91
N PHE A 71 13.65 -10.57 2.23
CA PHE A 71 13.67 -11.20 0.91
C PHE A 71 14.37 -12.58 0.90
N GLU A 72 14.75 -13.09 2.08
CA GLU A 72 15.27 -14.46 2.32
C GLU A 72 14.18 -15.49 2.60
#